data_AF-A0A388PX58-F1
#
_entry.id   AF-A0A388PX58-F1
#
_cell.length_a   1.000
_cell.length_b   1.000
_cell.length_c   1.000
_cell.angle_alpha   90.00
_cell.angle_beta   90.00
_cell.angle_gamma   90.00
#
_symmetry.space_group_name_H-M   'P 1'
#
loop_
_entity.id
_entity.type
_entity.pdbx_description
1 polymer ?
#
loop_
_entity_poly.entity_id
_entity_poly.type
_entity_poly.pdbx_seq_one_letter_code
_entity_poly.pdbx_strand_id
1 'polypeptide(L)' 'MSNNKYTVLITGANRGLGLEFVKQYAIDDYKVIACTRKINKKDGLHRLQASFENISIQMLDC' A
#
# COMPACT_ATOMS: atom_id res chain seq x y z
N MET A 1 12.95 18.00 -1.65
CA MET A 1 13.48 16.82 -0.96
C MET A 1 12.32 16.15 -0.27
N SER A 2 11.88 14.98 -0.75
CA SER A 2 10.76 14.24 -0.16
C SER A 2 11.20 13.67 1.18
N ASN A 3 10.67 14.24 2.26
CA ASN A 3 11.02 13.87 3.63
C ASN A 3 10.16 12.69 4.07
N ASN A 4 10.27 11.55 3.36
CA ASN A 4 9.52 10.34 3.71
C ASN A 4 9.91 9.93 5.13
N LYS A 5 8.97 10.08 6.07
CA LYS A 5 9.23 9.89 7.51
C LYS A 5 9.77 8.50 7.80
N TYR A 6 9.10 7.46 7.28
CA TYR A 6 9.46 6.05 7.48
C TYR A 6 8.96 5.17 6.32
N THR A 7 9.44 3.93 6.25
CA THR A 7 8.94 2.90 5.31
C THR A 7 8.21 1.80 6.09
N VAL A 8 7.03 1.42 5.62
CA VAL A 8 6.19 0.36 6.21
C VAL A 8 5.89 -0.73 5.19
N LEU A 9 6.05 -1.99 5.61
CA LEU A 9 5.67 -3.18 4.86
C LEU A 9 4.35 -3.71 5.42
N ILE A 10 3.33 -3.86 4.58
CA ILE A 10 2.00 -4.34 4.97
C ILE A 10 1.69 -5.63 4.24
N THR A 11 1.62 -6.74 4.97
CA THR A 11 1.17 -8.04 4.43
C THR A 11 -0.35 -8.16 4.49
N GLY A 12 -0.98 -8.74 3.46
CA GLY A 12 -2.43 -8.89 3.44
C GLY A 12 -3.18 -7.59 3.10
N ALA A 13 -2.56 -6.71 2.31
CA ALA A 13 -3.05 -5.36 2.02
C ALA A 13 -4.28 -5.28 1.08
N ASN A 14 -4.76 -6.40 0.55
CA ASN A 14 -5.79 -6.41 -0.49
C ASN A 14 -7.21 -6.06 0.02
N ARG A 15 -7.49 -6.22 1.32
CA ARG A 15 -8.82 -5.94 1.91
C ARG A 15 -8.74 -5.68 3.42
N GLY A 16 -9.86 -5.24 3.99
CA GLY A 16 -10.03 -5.10 5.44
C GLY A 16 -9.01 -4.14 6.05
N LEU A 17 -8.50 -4.48 7.24
CA LEU A 17 -7.54 -3.64 7.98
C LEU A 17 -6.26 -3.38 7.21
N GLY A 18 -5.73 -4.36 6.48
CA GLY A 18 -4.51 -4.17 5.68
C GLY A 18 -4.68 -3.07 4.62
N LEU A 19 -5.85 -2.99 4.00
CA LEU A 19 -6.16 -1.94 3.03
C LEU A 19 -6.30 -0.56 3.68
N GLU A 20 -6.95 -0.49 4.85
CA GLU A 20 -7.09 0.77 5.59
C GLU A 20 -5.73 1.26 6.12
N PHE A 21 -4.85 0.38 6.57
CA PHE A 21 -3.50 0.74 6.98
C PHE A 21 -2.68 1.33 5.82
N VAL A 22 -2.78 0.76 4.61
CA VAL A 22 -2.15 1.35 3.42
C VAL A 22 -2.59 2.80 3.24
N LYS A 23 -3.90 3.07 3.36
CA LYS A 23 -4.45 4.40 3.20
C LYS A 23 -3.94 5.36 4.28
N GLN A 24 -4.00 4.97 5.55
CA GLN A 24 -3.60 5.86 6.66
C GLN A 24 -2.11 6.18 6.61
N TYR A 25 -1.25 5.18 6.40
CA TYR A 25 0.19 5.42 6.29
C TYR A 25 0.55 6.23 5.04
N ALA A 26 -0.16 6.06 3.93
CA ALA A 26 0.05 6.90 2.74
C ALA A 26 -0.34 8.37 2.99
N ILE A 27 -1.44 8.63 3.71
CA ILE A 27 -1.86 9.98 4.13
C ILE A 27 -0.83 10.62 5.06
N ASP A 28 -0.22 9.83 5.94
CA ASP A 28 0.81 10.30 6.88
C ASP A 28 2.21 10.49 6.23
N ASP A 29 2.29 10.37 4.90
CA ASP A 29 3.50 10.52 4.07
C ASP A 29 4.59 9.45 4.34
N TYR A 30 4.17 8.22 4.64
CA TYR A 30 5.06 7.07 4.74
C TYR A 30 5.27 6.43 3.37
N LYS A 31 6.45 5.83 3.16
CA LYS A 31 6.61 4.89 2.05
C LYS A 31 5.86 3.60 2.38
N VAL A 32 4.87 3.24 1.59
CA VAL A 32 4.09 2.01 1.81
C VAL A 32 4.50 0.95 0.79
N ILE A 33 4.89 -0.23 1.29
CA ILE A 33 5.08 -1.45 0.50
C ILE A 33 3.92 -2.39 0.84
N ALA A 34 2.93 -2.44 -0.04
CA ALA A 34 1.70 -3.20 0.15
C ALA A 34 1.79 -4.56 -0.54
N CYS A 35 1.74 -5.64 0.25
CA CYS A 35 1.85 -7.00 -0.25
C CYS A 35 0.48 -7.68 -0.39
N THR A 36 0.25 -8.30 -1.55
CA THR A 36 -0.95 -9.10 -1.86
C THR A 36 -0.56 -10.44 -2.50
N ARG A 37 -1.38 -11.48 -2.29
CA ARG A 37 -1.20 -12.79 -2.95
C ARG A 37 -1.53 -12.77 -4.45
N LYS A 38 -2.38 -11.84 -4.88
CA LYS A 38 -2.78 -11.68 -6.28
C LYS A 38 -2.91 -10.21 -6.60
N ILE A 39 -2.31 -9.79 -7.71
CA ILE A 39 -2.46 -8.43 -8.25
C ILE A 39 -3.79 -8.40 -9.01
N ASN A 40 -4.77 -7.66 -8.48
CA ASN A 40 -6.03 -7.40 -9.18
C ASN A 40 -6.14 -5.90 -9.46
N LYS A 41 -5.90 -5.48 -10.71
CA LYS A 41 -5.85 -4.07 -11.10
C LYS A 41 -7.14 -3.28 -10.83
N LYS A 42 -8.26 -3.94 -10.49
CA LYS A 42 -9.55 -3.30 -10.15
C LYS A 42 -9.86 -3.28 -8.64
N ASP A 43 -8.95 -3.74 -7.80
CA ASP A 43 -9.15 -3.77 -6.35
C ASP A 43 -8.98 -2.38 -5.68
N GLY A 44 -9.32 -2.31 -4.39
CA GLY A 44 -9.17 -1.08 -3.61
C GLY A 44 -7.71 -0.63 -3.47
N LEU A 45 -6.77 -1.57 -3.54
CA LEU A 45 -5.35 -1.28 -3.36
C LEU A 45 -4.78 -0.52 -4.55
N HIS A 46 -5.17 -0.88 -5.78
CA HIS A 46 -4.79 -0.14 -6.98
C HIS A 46 -5.41 1.25 -7.05
N ARG A 47 -6.63 1.43 -6.52
CA ARG A 47 -7.24 2.77 -6.41
C ARG A 47 -6.43 3.66 -5.47
N LEU A 48 -5.96 3.13 -4.33
CA LEU A 48 -5.09 3.88 -3.43
C LEU A 48 -3.76 4.21 -4.11
N GLN A 49 -3.11 3.27 -4.79
CA GLN A 49 -1.86 3.54 -5.51
C GLN A 49 -2.02 4.65 -6.57
N ALA A 50 -3.18 4.75 -7.24
CA ALA A 50 -3.45 5.82 -8.18
C ALA A 50 -3.63 7.20 -7.51
N SER A 51 -3.98 7.24 -6.22
CA SER A 51 -4.15 8.47 -5.43
C SER A 51 -2.90 8.90 -4.67
N PHE A 52 -1.94 7.98 -4.46
CA PHE A 52 -0.76 8.21 -3.63
C PHE A 52 0.50 7.67 -4.30
N GLU A 53 1.46 8.56 -4.60
CA GLU A 53 2.73 8.21 -5.24
C GLU A 53 3.69 7.44 -4.31
N ASN A 54 3.46 7.49 -3.00
CA ASN A 54 4.28 6.83 -1.98
C ASN A 54 3.88 5.36 -1.71
N ILE A 55 2.95 4.80 -2.49
CA ILE A 55 2.51 3.40 -2.39
C ILE A 55 3.16 2.56 -3.50
N SER A 56 3.71 1.41 -3.12
CA SER A 56 4.18 0.37 -4.03
C SER A 56 3.48 -0.95 -3.74
N ILE A 57 2.88 -1.59 -4.75
CA ILE A 57 2.24 -2.90 -4.63
C ILE A 57 3.24 -3.98 -5.01
N GLN A 58 3.40 -4.98 -4.15
CA GLN A 58 4.24 -6.15 -4.39
C GLN A 58 3.40 -7.42 -4.26
N MET A 59 3.73 -8.42 -5.09
CA MET A 59 3.17 -9.75 -4.92
C MET A 59 4.01 -10.51 -3.90
N LEU A 60 3.36 -11.11 -2.91
CA LEU A 60 4.03 -11.98 -1.94
C LEU A 60 3.45 -13.38 -2.11
N ASP A 61 4.26 -14.26 -2.69
CA ASP A 61 3.93 -15.68 -2.83
C ASP A 61 4.13 -16.37 -1.48
N CYS A 62 3.10 -17.11 -1.05
CA CYS A 62 3.13 -18.05 0.06
C CYS A 62 2.69 -19.41 -0.45
#